data_AF-A0A259AWJ9-F1
#
_entry.id   AF-A0A259AWJ9-F1
#
_cell.length_a   1.000
_cell.length_b   1.000
_cell.length_c   1.000
_cell.angle_alpha   90.00
_cell.angle_beta   90.00
_cell.angle_gamma   90.00
#
_symmetry.space_group_name_H-M   'P 1'
#
loop_
_entity.id
_entity.type
_entity.pdbx_description
1 polymer ?
#
loop_
_entity_poly.entity_id
_entity_poly.type
_entity_poly.pdbx_seq_one_letter_code
_entity_poly.pdbx_strand_id
1 'polypeptide(L)'
;MTMPSLVITNGDAAVERLKAGGIAGHFLPWRDMLHDGPVPADPSLAIVADVRAAFLSQSLGLEFDSVRADFAERDGQLEIHIAFTCVDL
;
A
#
# COMPACT_ATOMS: atom_id res chain seq x y z
N MET A 1 24.37 10.06 5.42
CA MET A 1 22.94 9.99 5.80
C MET A 1 22.56 8.52 5.78
N THR A 2 21.98 7.98 6.85
CA THR A 2 21.44 6.62 6.85
C THR A 2 20.21 6.57 5.95
N MET A 3 20.16 5.64 5.00
CA MET A 3 18.96 5.41 4.18
C MET A 3 17.82 4.91 5.10
N PRO A 4 16.59 5.46 4.99
CA PRO A 4 15.50 5.14 5.90
C PRO A 4 14.99 3.69 5.72
N SER A 5 14.32 3.15 6.74
CA SER A 5 13.48 1.95 6.59
C SER A 5 12.16 2.30 5.88
N LEU A 6 11.65 1.37 5.08
CA LEU A 6 10.27 1.38 4.60
C LEU A 6 9.40 0.59 5.60
N VAL A 7 8.39 1.23 6.16
CA VAL A 7 7.44 0.61 7.08
C VAL A 7 6.10 0.45 6.37
N ILE A 8 5.77 -0.78 5.97
CA ILE A 8 4.48 -1.12 5.37
C ILE A 8 3.56 -1.53 6.51
N THR A 9 2.39 -0.91 6.64
CA THR A 9 1.50 -1.21 7.78
C THR A 9 0.03 -1.20 7.38
N ASN A 10 -0.88 -1.65 8.26
CA ASN A 10 -2.30 -1.78 7.96
C ASN A 10 -3.04 -0.43 8.06
N GLY A 11 -3.13 0.25 6.91
CA GLY A 11 -3.90 1.49 6.75
C GLY A 11 -3.37 2.68 7.56
N ASP A 12 -4.01 3.83 7.36
CA ASP A 12 -3.55 5.11 7.90
C ASP A 12 -3.63 5.18 9.44
N ALA A 13 -4.59 4.48 10.06
CA ALA A 13 -4.74 4.45 11.51
C ALA A 13 -3.53 3.84 12.23
N ALA A 14 -2.85 2.86 11.61
CA ALA A 14 -1.64 2.27 12.16
C ALA A 14 -0.44 3.22 12.04
N VAL A 15 -0.32 3.92 10.91
CA VAL A 15 0.72 4.94 10.69
C VAL A 15 0.71 5.99 11.80
N GLU A 16 -0.47 6.51 12.16
CA GLU A 16 -0.56 7.52 13.22
C GLU A 16 -0.12 7.00 14.59
N ARG A 17 -0.41 5.73 14.91
CA ARG A 17 0.06 5.10 16.15
C ARG A 17 1.57 4.86 16.14
N LEU A 18 2.14 4.44 15.01
CA LEU A 18 3.58 4.23 14.87
C LEU A 18 4.36 5.55 15.04
N LYS A 19 3.87 6.62 14.40
CA LYS A 19 4.42 7.98 14.58
C LYS A 19 4.33 8.43 16.04
N ALA A 20 3.17 8.26 16.68
CA ALA A 20 2.98 8.61 18.09
C ALA A 20 3.90 7.80 19.04
N GLY A 21 4.25 6.56 18.64
CA GLY A 21 5.20 5.70 19.34
C GLY A 21 6.67 6.02 19.08
N GLY A 22 6.99 7.03 18.25
CA GLY A 22 8.37 7.43 17.94
C GLY A 22 9.08 6.53 16.92
N ILE A 23 8.33 5.70 16.17
CA ILE A 23 8.91 4.91 15.07
C ILE A 23 9.30 5.86 13.94
N ALA A 24 10.55 5.76 13.49
CA ALA A 24 11.07 6.53 12.36
C ALA A 24 11.11 5.65 11.11
N GLY A 25 10.80 6.23 9.95
CA GLY A 25 10.82 5.53 8.67
C GLY A 25 9.97 6.23 7.62
N HIS A 26 9.99 5.69 6.41
CA HIS A 26 9.05 6.02 5.36
C HIS A 26 7.83 5.10 5.48
N PHE A 27 6.65 5.66 5.71
CA PHE A 27 5.44 4.86 5.96
C PHE A 27 4.63 4.65 4.68
N LEU A 28 4.31 3.39 4.39
CA LEU A 28 3.40 2.99 3.33
C LEU A 28 2.16 2.33 3.97
N PRO A 29 1.05 3.07 4.14
CA PRO A 29 -0.20 2.50 4.62
C PRO A 29 -0.81 1.60 3.54
N TRP A 30 -0.99 0.32 3.86
CA TRP A 30 -1.66 -0.64 3.01
C TRP A 30 -3.18 -0.49 3.14
N ARG A 31 -3.82 0.09 2.12
CA ARG A 31 -5.27 0.39 2.10
C ARG A 31 -6.12 -0.70 1.42
N ASP A 32 -5.48 -1.70 0.82
CA ASP A 32 -6.14 -2.80 0.12
C ASP A 32 -6.47 -3.97 1.07
N MET A 33 -7.76 -4.19 1.34
CA MET A 33 -8.28 -5.22 2.25
C MET A 33 -8.19 -6.62 1.63
N LEU A 34 -7.06 -7.30 1.74
CA LEU A 34 -6.79 -8.58 1.06
C LEU A 34 -7.57 -9.80 1.58
N HIS A 35 -8.30 -9.69 2.70
CA HIS A 35 -9.09 -10.82 3.23
C HIS A 35 -10.47 -10.94 2.59
N ASP A 36 -10.85 -10.00 1.72
CA ASP A 36 -12.06 -10.06 0.92
C ASP A 36 -11.76 -9.74 -0.56
N GLY A 37 -12.62 -10.22 -1.44
CA GLY A 37 -12.49 -10.05 -2.88
C GLY A 37 -11.39 -10.88 -3.54
N PRO A 38 -11.30 -10.85 -4.88
CA PRO A 38 -10.32 -11.61 -5.63
C PRO A 38 -8.91 -11.04 -5.42
N VAL A 39 -7.90 -11.90 -5.24
CA VAL A 39 -6.48 -11.54 -5.31
C VAL A 39 -5.86 -12.39 -6.43
N PRO A 40 -5.60 -11.82 -7.62
CA PRO A 40 -4.98 -12.56 -8.71
C PRO A 40 -3.61 -13.12 -8.30
N ALA A 41 -3.35 -14.37 -8.66
CA ALA A 41 -2.01 -14.95 -8.59
C ALA A 41 -1.18 -14.52 -9.82
N ASP A 42 -0.95 -13.21 -9.94
CA ASP A 42 -0.23 -12.60 -11.07
C ASP A 42 0.95 -11.75 -10.53
N PRO A 43 2.16 -11.85 -11.11
CA PRO A 43 3.30 -11.04 -10.68
C PRO A 43 3.20 -9.55 -11.09
N SER A 44 2.29 -9.19 -11.99
CA SER A 44 2.10 -7.81 -12.43
C SER A 44 1.30 -7.00 -11.42
N LEU A 45 1.95 -6.04 -10.78
CA LEU A 45 1.29 -5.09 -9.87
C LEU A 45 0.15 -4.35 -10.59
N ALA A 46 0.31 -4.00 -11.87
CA ALA A 46 -0.74 -3.33 -12.63
C ALA A 46 -2.00 -4.20 -12.78
N ILE A 47 -1.84 -5.51 -13.07
CA ILE A 47 -2.98 -6.45 -13.20
C ILE A 47 -3.66 -6.63 -11.84
N VAL A 48 -2.87 -6.82 -10.77
CA VAL A 48 -3.40 -6.93 -9.41
C VAL A 48 -4.13 -5.64 -9.03
N ALA A 49 -3.55 -4.47 -9.28
CA ALA A 49 -4.13 -3.17 -8.99
C ALA A 49 -5.47 -2.95 -9.70
N ASP A 50 -5.60 -3.29 -10.99
CA ASP A 50 -6.85 -3.14 -11.73
C ASP A 50 -7.97 -4.00 -11.13
N VAL A 51 -7.68 -5.28 -10.83
CA VAL A 51 -8.66 -6.21 -10.23
C VAL A 51 -9.07 -5.75 -8.83
N ARG A 52 -8.10 -5.35 -8.00
CA ARG A 52 -8.35 -4.92 -6.64
C ARG A 52 -9.07 -3.57 -6.59
N ALA A 53 -8.71 -2.62 -7.45
CA ALA A 53 -9.39 -1.34 -7.55
C ALA A 53 -10.85 -1.49 -7.97
N ALA A 54 -11.14 -2.39 -8.93
CA ALA A 54 -12.51 -2.69 -9.34
C ALA A 54 -13.33 -3.28 -8.19
N PHE A 55 -12.77 -4.24 -7.44
CA PHE A 55 -13.44 -4.83 -6.28
C PHE A 55 -13.72 -3.78 -5.19
N LEU A 56 -12.72 -2.99 -4.79
CA LEU A 56 -12.89 -2.00 -3.72
C LEU A 56 -13.85 -0.88 -4.13
N SER A 57 -13.79 -0.42 -5.38
CA SER A 57 -14.73 0.55 -5.93
C SER A 57 -16.17 0.07 -5.82
N GLN A 58 -16.45 -1.17 -6.23
CA GLN A 58 -17.78 -1.76 -6.17
C GLN A 58 -18.23 -2.01 -4.72
N SER A 59 -17.38 -2.64 -3.90
CA SER A 59 -17.74 -3.10 -2.57
C SER A 59 -17.89 -1.96 -1.56
N LEU A 60 -17.14 -0.87 -1.74
CA LEU A 60 -17.14 0.27 -0.81
C LEU A 60 -17.84 1.52 -1.39
N GLY A 61 -18.30 1.47 -2.63
CA GLY A 61 -18.93 2.62 -3.32
C GLY A 61 -17.96 3.78 -3.56
N LEU A 62 -16.70 3.46 -3.87
CA LEU A 62 -15.63 4.43 -4.15
C LEU A 62 -15.47 4.62 -5.66
N GLU A 63 -14.99 5.79 -6.07
CA GLU A 63 -14.66 6.05 -7.48
C GLU A 63 -13.45 5.24 -7.91
N PHE A 64 -13.60 4.45 -8.99
CA PHE A 64 -12.55 3.55 -9.49
C PHE A 64 -11.23 4.27 -9.75
N ASP A 65 -11.26 5.42 -10.44
CA ASP A 65 -10.05 6.16 -10.79
C ASP A 65 -9.31 6.67 -9.55
N SER A 66 -10.04 7.03 -8.49
CA SER A 66 -9.44 7.43 -7.21
C SER A 66 -8.75 6.25 -6.54
N VAL A 67 -9.43 5.11 -6.44
CA VAL A 67 -8.84 3.89 -5.87
C VAL A 67 -7.62 3.47 -6.70
N ARG A 68 -7.72 3.52 -8.02
CA ARG A 68 -6.64 3.13 -8.93
C ARG A 68 -5.42 4.06 -8.84
N ALA A 69 -5.64 5.35 -8.57
CA ALA A 69 -4.57 6.30 -8.28
C ALA A 69 -3.84 5.97 -6.97
N ASP A 70 -4.57 5.57 -5.91
CA ASP A 70 -3.95 5.11 -4.66
C ASP A 70 -3.08 3.87 -4.88
N PHE A 71 -3.53 2.93 -5.72
CA PHE A 71 -2.70 1.80 -6.14
C PHE A 71 -1.46 2.23 -6.90
N ALA A 72 -1.56 3.19 -7.81
CA ALA A 72 -0.41 3.69 -8.56
C ALA A 72 0.63 4.36 -7.64
N GLU A 73 0.18 5.14 -6.65
CA GLU A 73 1.07 5.73 -5.64
C GLU A 73 1.78 4.64 -4.82
N ARG A 74 1.03 3.64 -4.37
CA ARG A 74 1.58 2.48 -3.64
C ARG A 74 2.63 1.75 -4.47
N ASP A 75 2.28 1.39 -5.70
CA ASP A 75 3.14 0.58 -6.57
C ASP A 75 4.43 1.33 -6.92
N GLY A 76 4.36 2.65 -7.16
CA GLY A 76 5.56 3.47 -7.35
C GLY A 76 6.50 3.47 -6.15
N GLN A 77 5.99 3.37 -4.91
CA GLN A 77 6.81 3.22 -3.71
C GLN A 77 7.41 1.81 -3.60
N LEU A 78 6.67 0.77 -3.99
CA LEU A 78 7.15 -0.61 -4.01
C LEU A 78 8.25 -0.81 -5.06
N GLU A 79 8.14 -0.17 -6.23
CA GLU A 79 9.14 -0.26 -7.29
C GLU A 79 10.51 0.28 -6.85
N ILE A 80 10.52 1.31 -6.01
CA ILE A 80 11.75 1.90 -5.46
C ILE A 80 12.19 1.29 -4.13
N HIS A 81 11.63 0.15 -3.70
CA HIS A 81 11.90 -0.42 -2.38
C HIS A 81 13.40 -0.68 -2.10
N ILE A 82 14.21 -0.89 -3.15
CA ILE A 82 15.67 -1.06 -3.05
C ILE A 82 16.40 0.20 -2.56
N ALA A 83 15.75 1.36 -2.56
CA ALA A 83 16.26 2.60 -2.01
C ALA A 83 16.15 2.66 -0.46
N PHE A 84 15.53 1.66 0.18
CA PHE A 84 15.47 1.52 1.63
C PHE A 84 16.45 0.45 2.12
N THR A 85 16.96 0.61 3.34
CA THR A 85 17.90 -0.36 3.95
C THR A 85 17.20 -1.55 4.58
N CYS A 86 15.95 -1.39 4.97
CA CYS A 86 15.11 -2.39 5.60
C CYS A 86 13.65 -2.19 5.18
N VAL A 87 12.89 -3.28 5.14
CA VAL A 87 11.43 -3.27 5.00
C VAL A 87 10.84 -3.91 6.25
N ASP A 88 10.05 -3.13 7.00
CA ASP A 88 9.39 -3.54 8.24
C ASP A 88 7.87 -3.65 7.99
N LEU A 89 7.21 -4.63 8.63
CA LEU A 89 5.76 -4.92 8.52
C LEU A 89 5.05 -4.78 9.86
#